data_AF-A0A401QC61-F1
#
_entry.id   AF-A0A401QC61-F1
#
_cell.length_a   1.000
_cell.length_b   1.000
_cell.length_c   1.000
_cell.angle_alpha   90.00
_cell.angle_beta   90.00
_cell.angle_gamma   90.00
#
_symmetry.space_group_name_H-M   'P 1'
#
loop_
_entity.id
_entity.type
_entity.pdbx_description
1 polymer ?
#
loop_
_entity_poly.entity_id
_entity_poly.type
_entity_poly.pdbx_seq_one_letter_code
_entity_poly.pdbx_strand_id
1 'polypeptide(L)'
;MMAEGGLVNMETLQESFKKFAAYGDTKATGNEMTGKNWAKLCKDCKIIDGKTVTSTDVDIVFSKVKAKTARVITFAEFKNALAELAPKRFKGKSKEESIEAAYKLIAGKDPASVGVT
;
A
#
# COMPACT_ATOMS: atom_id res chain seq x y z
N MET A 1 22.75 20.21 -8.34
CA MET A 1 23.20 19.02 -7.59
C MET A 1 22.21 18.77 -6.47
N MET A 2 21.49 17.66 -6.50
CA MET A 2 20.81 17.13 -5.32
C MET A 2 21.45 15.77 -5.06
N ALA A 3 22.43 15.79 -4.18
CA ALA A 3 23.03 14.59 -3.63
C ALA A 3 22.25 14.20 -2.36
N GLU A 4 22.53 12.98 -1.90
CA GLU A 4 22.40 12.50 -0.52
C GLU A 4 21.19 11.60 -0.19
N GLY A 5 21.54 10.33 0.05
CA GLY A 5 20.89 9.53 1.08
C GLY A 5 19.83 8.55 0.58
N GLY A 6 20.18 7.26 0.53
CA GLY A 6 19.19 6.19 0.44
C GLY A 6 18.26 6.23 1.66
N LEU A 7 17.08 6.82 1.47
CA LEU A 7 15.98 6.85 2.42
C LEU A 7 14.73 6.64 1.59
N VAL A 8 13.86 5.73 2.03
CA VAL A 8 12.57 5.46 1.38
C VAL A 8 11.87 6.72 0.86
N ASN A 9 11.58 6.76 -0.44
CA ASN A 9 10.93 7.89 -1.10
C ASN A 9 9.44 7.99 -0.71
N MET A 10 9.17 8.47 0.50
CA MET A 10 7.84 8.65 1.08
C MET A 10 6.94 9.52 0.19
N GLU A 11 7.55 10.48 -0.49
CA GLU A 11 6.95 11.34 -1.53
C GLU A 11 6.35 10.50 -2.66
N THR A 12 7.16 9.68 -3.35
CA THR A 12 6.64 8.80 -4.42
C THR A 12 5.65 7.75 -3.89
N LEU A 13 5.81 7.25 -2.66
CA LEU A 13 4.81 6.39 -2.01
C LEU A 13 3.48 7.12 -1.84
N GLN A 14 3.52 8.36 -1.36
CA GLN A 14 2.34 9.18 -1.14
C GLN A 14 1.67 9.56 -2.47
N GLU A 15 2.45 9.83 -3.52
CA GLU A 15 1.92 10.03 -4.88
C GLU A 15 1.22 8.79 -5.40
N SER A 16 1.86 7.61 -5.30
CA SER A 16 1.23 6.34 -5.64
C SER A 16 -0.04 6.12 -4.82
N PHE A 17 0.01 6.33 -3.50
CA PHE A 17 -1.16 6.24 -2.64
C PHE A 17 -2.30 7.15 -3.13
N LYS A 18 -2.02 8.43 -3.41
CA LYS A 18 -3.01 9.39 -3.92
C LYS A 18 -3.61 8.94 -5.26
N LYS A 19 -2.77 8.47 -6.18
CA LYS A 19 -3.20 7.94 -7.47
C LYS A 19 -4.15 6.75 -7.31
N PHE A 20 -3.77 5.76 -6.48
CA PHE A 20 -4.62 4.61 -6.18
C PHE A 20 -5.86 4.97 -5.36
N ALA A 21 -5.78 5.96 -4.46
CA ALA A 21 -6.89 6.42 -3.64
C ALA A 21 -7.98 7.08 -4.49
N ALA A 22 -7.59 7.95 -5.44
CA ALA A 22 -8.48 8.57 -6.41
C ALA A 22 -8.85 7.65 -7.59
N TYR A 23 -8.22 6.47 -7.70
CA TYR A 23 -8.45 5.56 -8.81
C TYR A 23 -9.88 5.00 -8.79
N GLY A 24 -10.62 5.23 -9.87
CA GLY A 24 -11.99 4.75 -10.04
C GLY A 24 -13.04 5.54 -9.24
N ASP A 25 -12.65 6.61 -8.55
CA ASP A 25 -13.56 7.50 -7.84
C ASP A 25 -13.23 8.97 -8.16
N THR A 26 -13.97 9.55 -9.10
CA THR A 26 -13.81 10.95 -9.53
C THR A 26 -14.05 11.97 -8.41
N LYS A 27 -14.68 11.58 -7.29
CA LYS A 27 -14.92 12.46 -6.14
C LYS A 27 -13.86 12.32 -5.05
N ALA A 28 -13.06 11.26 -5.07
CA ALA A 28 -12.03 11.04 -4.08
C ALA A 28 -10.87 12.03 -4.25
N THR A 29 -10.50 12.70 -3.16
CA THR A 29 -9.42 13.70 -3.13
C THR A 29 -8.02 13.07 -3.11
N GLY A 30 -7.92 11.74 -3.15
CA GLY A 30 -6.67 11.00 -3.00
C GLY A 30 -6.13 10.95 -1.56
N ASN A 31 -6.86 11.44 -0.56
CA ASN A 31 -6.41 11.41 0.84
C ASN A 31 -6.73 10.08 1.55
N GLU A 32 -7.70 9.32 1.04
CA GLU A 32 -8.23 8.12 1.65
C GLU A 32 -8.41 7.03 0.61
N MET A 33 -8.09 5.79 0.98
CA MET A 33 -8.10 4.64 0.07
C MET A 33 -9.16 3.63 0.49
N THR A 34 -10.01 3.22 -0.44
CA THR A 34 -11.01 2.16 -0.20
C THR A 34 -10.35 0.79 -0.09
N GLY A 35 -11.00 -0.16 0.58
CA GLY A 35 -10.50 -1.54 0.67
C GLY A 35 -10.27 -2.19 -0.69
N LYS A 36 -11.10 -1.84 -1.68
CA LYS A 36 -10.95 -2.28 -3.08
C LYS A 36 -9.65 -1.74 -3.70
N ASN A 37 -9.38 -0.45 -3.54
CA ASN A 37 -8.17 0.18 -4.07
C ASN A 37 -6.91 -0.28 -3.33
N TRP A 38 -7.02 -0.51 -2.01
CA TRP A 38 -5.96 -1.11 -1.20
C TRP A 38 -5.61 -2.53 -1.68
N ALA A 39 -6.61 -3.41 -1.85
CA ALA A 39 -6.37 -4.75 -2.38
C ALA A 39 -5.74 -4.71 -3.78
N LYS A 40 -6.19 -3.78 -4.64
CA LYS A 40 -5.59 -3.54 -5.96
C LYS A 40 -4.13 -3.10 -5.85
N LEU A 41 -3.83 -2.11 -5.01
CA LEU A 41 -2.47 -1.63 -4.77
C LEU A 41 -1.57 -2.75 -4.27
N CYS A 42 -2.01 -3.52 -3.28
CA CYS A 42 -1.24 -4.63 -2.75
C CYS A 42 -0.98 -5.72 -3.79
N LYS A 43 -1.90 -5.92 -4.74
CA LYS A 43 -1.71 -6.85 -5.87
C LYS A 43 -0.73 -6.29 -6.91
N ASP A 44 -0.92 -5.04 -7.33
CA ASP A 44 -0.13 -4.37 -8.38
C ASP A 44 1.33 -4.14 -7.94
N CYS A 45 1.49 -3.75 -6.67
CA CYS A 45 2.80 -3.55 -6.05
C CYS A 45 3.46 -4.87 -5.63
N LYS A 46 2.85 -6.03 -5.90
CA LYS A 46 3.35 -7.35 -5.49
C LYS A 46 3.58 -7.48 -3.97
N ILE A 47 2.78 -6.79 -3.16
CA ILE A 47 2.74 -7.02 -1.72
C ILE A 47 2.11 -8.40 -1.46
N ILE A 48 1.03 -8.73 -2.17
CA ILE A 48 0.41 -10.06 -2.15
C ILE A 48 1.32 -11.05 -2.89
N ASP A 49 1.84 -12.05 -2.16
CA ASP A 49 2.66 -13.12 -2.74
C ASP A 49 1.81 -14.31 -3.19
N GLY A 50 0.59 -14.42 -2.66
CA GLY A 50 -0.21 -15.64 -2.77
C GLY A 50 0.29 -16.79 -1.87
N LYS A 51 1.52 -16.71 -1.34
CA LYS A 51 2.06 -17.69 -0.38
C LYS A 51 1.96 -17.22 1.07
N THR A 52 2.65 -16.14 1.42
CA THR A 52 2.67 -15.60 2.79
C THR A 52 1.60 -14.55 3.01
N VAL A 53 1.52 -13.57 2.12
CA VAL A 53 0.50 -12.53 2.11
C VAL A 53 -0.50 -12.87 1.01
N THR A 54 -1.75 -13.13 1.41
CA THR A 54 -2.88 -13.42 0.51
C THR A 54 -3.88 -12.27 0.53
N SER A 55 -4.81 -12.24 -0.43
CA SER A 55 -5.89 -11.24 -0.46
C SER A 55 -6.69 -11.21 0.84
N THR A 56 -6.91 -12.39 1.46
CA THR A 56 -7.56 -12.50 2.77
C THR A 56 -6.75 -11.83 3.87
N ASP A 57 -5.42 -12.03 3.90
CA ASP A 57 -4.56 -11.39 4.90
C ASP A 57 -4.56 -9.86 4.76
N VAL A 58 -4.52 -9.37 3.51
CA VAL A 58 -4.63 -7.95 3.19
C VAL A 58 -5.97 -7.35 3.63
N ASP A 59 -7.07 -8.07 3.46
CA ASP A 59 -8.41 -7.66 3.91
C ASP A 59 -8.54 -7.64 5.44
N ILE A 60 -7.95 -8.64 6.12
CA ILE A 60 -7.86 -8.67 7.58
C ILE A 60 -7.06 -7.48 8.10
N VAL A 61 -5.88 -7.21 7.52
CA VAL A 61 -5.05 -6.08 7.94
C VAL A 61 -5.74 -4.76 7.67
N PHE A 62 -6.39 -4.60 6.50
CA PHE A 62 -7.21 -3.43 6.19
C PHE A 62 -8.28 -3.22 7.26
N SER A 63 -9.02 -4.27 7.60
CA SER A 63 -10.07 -4.23 8.62
C SER A 63 -9.55 -3.98 10.03
N LYS A 64 -8.30 -4.34 10.31
CA LYS A 64 -7.63 -4.11 11.58
C LYS A 64 -7.13 -2.68 11.73
N VAL A 65 -6.57 -2.08 10.68
CA VAL A 65 -6.03 -0.71 10.75
C VAL A 65 -7.10 0.34 10.56
N LYS A 66 -8.15 0.05 9.78
CA LYS A 66 -9.23 1.00 9.51
C LYS A 66 -10.06 1.26 10.76
N ALA A 67 -10.60 2.47 10.88
CA ALA A 67 -11.61 2.75 11.89
C ALA A 67 -12.84 1.82 11.74
N LYS A 68 -13.44 1.43 12.87
CA LYS A 68 -14.50 0.39 12.94
C LYS A 68 -15.68 0.64 11.98
N THR A 69 -16.03 1.91 11.76
CA THR A 69 -17.11 2.34 10.85
C THR A 69 -16.62 2.81 9.48
N ALA A 70 -15.31 2.90 9.27
CA ALA A 70 -14.74 3.41 8.03
C ALA A 70 -14.71 2.34 6.93
N ARG A 71 -14.96 2.79 5.70
CA ARG A 71 -14.84 2.00 4.46
C ARG A 71 -13.55 2.31 3.70
N VAL A 72 -12.76 3.23 4.24
CA VAL A 72 -11.52 3.75 3.69
C VAL A 72 -10.46 3.77 4.78
N ILE A 73 -9.19 3.84 4.36
CA ILE A 73 -8.04 4.06 5.24
C ILE A 73 -7.33 5.35 4.83
N THR A 74 -6.81 6.06 5.82
CA THR A 74 -5.93 7.21 5.60
C THR A 74 -4.50 6.76 5.30
N PHE A 75 -3.64 7.69 4.87
CA PHE A 75 -2.21 7.40 4.67
C PHE A 75 -1.52 6.87 5.94
N ALA A 76 -1.94 7.33 7.12
CA ALA A 76 -1.40 6.85 8.40
C ALA A 76 -1.76 5.37 8.65
N GLU A 77 -3.01 4.99 8.42
CA GLU A 77 -3.48 3.61 8.54
C GLU A 77 -2.86 2.71 7.46
N PHE A 78 -2.72 3.22 6.24
CA PHE A 78 -2.00 2.57 5.14
C PHE A 78 -0.56 2.20 5.52
N LYS A 79 0.18 3.13 6.14
CA LYS A 79 1.53 2.83 6.65
C LYS A 79 1.52 1.74 7.71
N ASN A 80 0.56 1.79 8.64
CA ASN A 80 0.40 0.74 9.67
C ASN A 80 0.07 -0.61 9.05
N ALA A 81 -0.76 -0.63 8.01
CA ALA A 81 -1.10 -1.86 7.31
C ALA A 81 0.13 -2.47 6.61
N LEU A 82 0.94 -1.62 5.98
CA LEU A 82 2.22 -2.06 5.43
C LEU A 82 3.18 -2.53 6.51
N ALA A 83 3.17 -1.92 7.70
CA ALA A 83 3.96 -2.39 8.84
C ALA A 83 3.54 -3.77 9.37
N GLU A 84 2.27 -4.15 9.21
CA GLU A 84 1.77 -5.50 9.53
C GLU A 84 2.06 -6.51 8.40
N LEU A 85 1.99 -6.07 7.13
CA LEU A 85 2.22 -6.94 5.96
C LEU A 85 3.70 -7.15 5.65
N ALA A 86 4.54 -6.15 5.87
CA ALA A 86 5.97 -6.17 5.61
C ALA A 86 6.69 -7.36 6.26
N PRO A 87 6.61 -7.58 7.59
CA PRO A 87 7.27 -8.73 8.23
C PRO A 87 6.67 -10.07 7.79
N LYS A 88 5.39 -10.11 7.40
CA LYS A 88 4.77 -11.32 6.82
C LYS A 88 5.31 -11.63 5.42
N ARG A 89 5.53 -10.59 4.61
CA ARG A 89 6.06 -10.68 3.25
C ARG A 89 7.55 -11.02 3.24
N PHE A 90 8.33 -10.30 4.03
CA PHE A 90 9.79 -10.39 4.09
C PHE A 90 10.24 -11.13 5.36
N LYS A 91 9.87 -12.41 5.46
CA LYS A 91 10.36 -13.28 6.55
C LYS A 91 11.88 -13.38 6.48
N GLY A 92 12.57 -12.96 7.53
CA GLY A 92 14.04 -12.99 7.62
C GLY A 92 14.73 -11.63 7.54
N LYS A 93 13.98 -10.53 7.34
CA LYS A 93 14.48 -9.16 7.48
C LYS A 93 14.01 -8.52 8.80
N SER A 94 14.72 -7.49 9.26
CA SER A 94 14.26 -6.65 10.37
C SER A 94 12.95 -5.95 10.04
N LYS A 95 12.17 -5.58 11.06
CA LYS A 95 10.87 -4.92 10.89
C LYS A 95 11.00 -3.68 10.01
N GLU A 96 12.00 -2.84 10.28
CA GLU A 96 12.29 -1.62 9.53
C GLU A 96 12.65 -1.90 8.06
N GLU A 97 13.63 -2.79 7.82
CA GLU A 97 14.05 -3.22 6.47
C GLU A 97 12.89 -3.80 5.65
N SER A 98 12.01 -4.57 6.28
CA SER A 98 10.85 -5.18 5.63
C SER A 98 9.83 -4.11 5.20
N ILE A 99 9.62 -3.11 6.07
CA ILE A 99 8.72 -1.98 5.83
C ILE A 99 9.27 -1.13 4.70
N GLU A 100 10.56 -0.84 4.71
CA GLU A 100 11.20 -0.09 3.64
C GLU A 100 11.11 -0.81 2.29
N ALA A 101 11.32 -2.12 2.28
CA ALA A 101 11.16 -2.93 1.07
C ALA A 101 9.71 -2.89 0.56
N ALA A 102 8.72 -2.97 1.46
CA ALA A 102 7.31 -2.83 1.10
C ALA A 102 6.99 -1.44 0.51
N TYR A 103 7.53 -0.36 1.11
CA TYR A 103 7.36 0.99 0.58
C TYR A 103 8.00 1.14 -0.80
N LYS A 104 9.21 0.61 -1.00
CA LYS A 104 9.90 0.66 -2.31
C LYS A 104 9.16 -0.10 -3.41
N LEU A 105 8.40 -1.14 -3.06
CA LEU A 105 7.58 -1.87 -4.02
C LEU A 105 6.39 -1.07 -4.55
N ILE A 106 5.90 -0.13 -3.74
CA ILE A 106 4.72 0.70 -4.01
C ILE A 106 5.11 2.09 -4.54
N ALA A 107 6.22 2.64 -4.04
CA ALA A 107 6.78 3.90 -4.49
C ALA A 107 7.01 3.87 -6.01
N GLY A 108 6.38 4.80 -6.73
CA GLY A 108 6.47 4.88 -8.19
C GLY A 108 5.60 3.87 -8.94
N LYS A 109 4.67 3.19 -8.26
CA LYS A 109 3.60 2.43 -8.92
C LYS A 109 2.43 3.33 -9.26
N ASP A 110 1.78 3.00 -10.37
CA ASP A 110 0.57 3.64 -10.84
C ASP A 110 -0.58 2.63 -10.84
N PRO A 111 -1.82 3.07 -10.57
CA PRO A 111 -2.96 2.18 -10.66
C PRO A 111 -3.18 1.80 -12.12
N ALA A 112 -2.66 0.64 -12.51
CA ALA A 112 -2.88 0.11 -13.84
C ALA A 112 -4.38 -0.09 -14.03
N SER A 113 -4.95 0.51 -15.08
CA SER A 113 -6.18 0.02 -15.69
C SER A 113 -5.87 -1.37 -16.24
N VAL A 114 -6.01 -2.38 -15.38
CA VAL A 114 -6.19 -3.74 -15.86
C VAL A 114 -7.47 -3.68 -16.69
N GLY A 115 -7.29 -3.57 -18.00
CA GLY A 115 -8.37 -3.50 -18.95
C GLY A 115 -9.27 -4.69 -18.69
N VAL A 116 -10.53 -4.42 -18.36
CA VAL A 116 -11.59 -5.36 -18.64
C VAL A 116 -11.73 -5.32 -20.16
N THR A 117 -11.08 -6.26 -20.85
CA THR A 117 -11.55 -6.91 -22.08
C THR A 117 -10.74 -8.19 -22.26
#